data_AF-A0A931A7X3-F1
#
_entry.id   AF-A0A931A7X3-F1
#
_cell.length_a   1.000
_cell.length_b   1.000
_cell.length_c   1.000
_cell.angle_alpha   90.00
_cell.angle_beta   90.00
_cell.angle_gamma   90.00
#
_symmetry.space_group_name_H-M   'P 1'
#
loop_
_entity.id
_entity.type
_entity.pdbx_description
1 polymer ?
#
loop_
_entity_poly.entity_id
_entity_poly.type
_entity_poly.pdbx_seq_one_letter_code
_entity_poly.pdbx_strand_id
1 'polypeptide(L)'
;MPSVSGGRPQTHREASCRVIGGWGSARRGPLPCWPALRMPGKDKALSIMGGAHGRPVPWPPGCMPRYGGCSARSSSSGWPWSCWWRAGPVCPNREAHHIHFVHQFRGGGRIGPAILRSCSTGLNLLPMPVLARHGGDRGSRSSSTLDGAGHKPGRKIMRTFAILIFGGVLGLTACGAPVSGKVSEDLTIGMSVSTLSNPYFVQFRDGAEAGALRSGVKLTVTNAHNDPAQQARQIKNFTEQHVKTIILNPVDADAVAPAVKAAGKAGIPVIAADRSVNGSEVAQTVTSDNVAGGKQGARELAKQLSGKGDVVVLQGAVGASASRDRDRGFTDGVAAYPKIKVIARRSADFNRAKGRDVMTSLIQRHPDITGVFASNDEMALGAIQALGTRAGRQVKVVGFDGTPDGIKAVRAGTMAATVAQQPRLIGSRAVNEAIKAARGQVIAKSVAVPIKLAIKDNAHEFWTF
;
A
#
# COMPACT_ATOMS: atom_id res chain seq x y z
N MET A 1 -39.49 6.47 -48.72
CA MET A 1 -40.86 6.08 -48.30
C MET A 1 -41.07 4.62 -48.68
N PRO A 2 -41.97 3.87 -48.02
CA PRO A 2 -42.76 4.22 -46.82
C PRO A 2 -41.94 4.07 -45.50
N SER A 3 -42.17 4.66 -44.30
CA SER A 3 -43.28 5.38 -43.60
C SER A 3 -44.48 4.51 -43.18
N VAL A 4 -44.82 4.26 -41.91
CA VAL A 4 -45.38 5.13 -40.83
C VAL A 4 -45.56 4.23 -39.58
N SER A 5 -45.44 4.60 -38.29
CA SER A 5 -44.91 5.79 -37.55
C SER A 5 -44.07 5.30 -36.33
N GLY A 6 -44.27 5.49 -35.02
CA GLY A 6 -45.16 6.31 -34.15
C GLY A 6 -45.64 5.54 -32.88
N GLY A 7 -45.60 6.13 -31.67
CA GLY A 7 -46.26 5.55 -30.48
C GLY A 7 -45.60 5.68 -29.10
N ARG A 8 -45.51 6.89 -28.53
CA ARG A 8 -45.39 7.20 -27.07
C ARG A 8 -46.12 8.55 -26.86
N PRO A 9 -46.75 8.86 -25.70
CA PRO A 9 -46.29 8.53 -24.34
C PRO A 9 -47.38 8.07 -23.35
N GLN A 10 -47.00 7.81 -22.10
CA GLN A 10 -47.68 8.43 -20.94
C GLN A 10 -46.80 8.40 -19.69
N THR A 11 -47.01 9.37 -18.79
CA THR A 11 -46.30 9.53 -17.51
C THR A 11 -47.31 9.73 -16.40
N HIS A 12 -47.36 8.84 -15.42
CA HIS A 12 -48.16 9.07 -14.21
C HIS A 12 -47.28 9.64 -13.08
N ARG A 13 -47.43 10.94 -12.86
CA ARG A 13 -47.36 11.52 -11.52
C ARG A 13 -48.80 11.64 -11.02
N GLU A 14 -49.08 11.10 -9.85
CA GLU A 14 -50.19 11.59 -9.03
C GLU A 14 -49.68 11.85 -7.62
N ALA A 15 -50.31 12.79 -6.93
CA ALA A 15 -49.88 13.24 -5.62
C ALA A 15 -51.09 13.64 -4.78
N SER A 16 -50.99 13.33 -3.48
CA SER A 16 -51.80 13.91 -2.39
C SER A 16 -53.30 13.61 -2.40
N CYS A 17 -53.75 12.91 -1.36
CA CYS A 17 -54.98 13.31 -0.68
C CYS A 17 -54.81 13.17 0.84
N ARG A 18 -55.40 14.08 1.62
CA ARG A 18 -55.37 14.08 3.10
C ARG A 18 -56.72 13.61 3.64
N VAL A 19 -56.70 12.93 4.79
CA VAL A 19 -57.82 12.87 5.73
C VAL A 19 -57.30 13.27 7.12
N ILE A 20 -58.17 13.82 7.98
CA ILE A 20 -57.83 14.55 9.21
C ILE A 20 -58.65 14.01 10.39
N GLY A 21 -58.01 13.86 11.55
CA GLY A 21 -58.66 13.60 12.86
C GLY A 21 -58.93 12.12 13.18
N GLY A 22 -58.97 11.70 14.45
CA GLY A 22 -58.61 12.44 15.67
C GLY A 22 -58.80 11.63 16.97
N TRP A 23 -58.05 12.01 18.02
CA TRP A 23 -58.28 11.79 19.47
C TRP A 23 -58.79 10.41 19.99
N GLY A 24 -57.97 9.72 20.81
CA GLY A 24 -58.38 8.53 21.58
C GLY A 24 -57.36 8.14 22.67
N SER A 25 -57.83 7.86 23.89
CA SER A 25 -57.04 7.84 25.13
C SER A 25 -56.19 6.57 25.41
N ALA A 26 -54.94 6.82 25.79
CA ALA A 26 -54.08 6.14 26.78
C ALA A 26 -54.35 4.68 27.26
N ARG A 27 -53.27 3.88 27.26
CA ARG A 27 -52.76 3.13 28.44
C ARG A 27 -51.28 2.75 28.25
N ARG A 28 -50.57 2.38 29.34
CA ARG A 28 -49.14 1.97 29.34
C ARG A 28 -48.99 0.45 29.51
N GLY A 29 -47.99 -0.15 28.86
CA GLY A 29 -47.55 -1.53 29.12
C GLY A 29 -46.35 -1.94 28.26
N PRO A 30 -45.28 -2.53 28.82
CA PRO A 30 -44.11 -3.01 28.06
C PRO A 30 -44.22 -4.49 27.66
N LEU A 31 -43.56 -4.88 26.57
CA LEU A 31 -43.38 -6.28 26.14
C LEU A 31 -41.89 -6.55 25.78
N PRO A 32 -41.43 -7.82 25.73
CA PRO A 32 -40.17 -8.20 26.38
C PRO A 32 -38.94 -8.34 25.47
N CYS A 33 -37.77 -8.47 26.12
CA CYS A 33 -36.49 -8.84 25.52
C CYS A 33 -36.16 -10.33 25.74
N TRP A 34 -35.53 -10.98 24.75
CA TRP A 34 -34.98 -12.36 24.80
C TRP A 34 -33.78 -12.46 23.83
N PRO A 35 -32.79 -13.33 24.06
CA PRO A 35 -31.84 -13.23 25.17
C PRO A 35 -30.37 -13.06 24.67
N ALA A 36 -29.44 -12.76 25.59
CA ALA A 36 -28.01 -12.70 25.27
C ALA A 36 -27.31 -14.06 25.42
N LEU A 37 -26.42 -14.42 24.48
CA LEU A 37 -25.50 -15.55 24.66
C LEU A 37 -24.28 -15.16 25.52
N ARG A 38 -23.95 -16.00 26.50
CA ARG A 38 -22.67 -15.96 27.23
C ARG A 38 -21.58 -16.70 26.45
N MET A 39 -20.33 -16.26 26.61
CA MET A 39 -19.13 -17.08 26.45
C MET A 39 -18.19 -16.86 27.66
N PRO A 40 -17.38 -17.84 28.07
CA PRO A 40 -16.51 -17.77 29.24
C PRO A 40 -15.10 -17.29 28.88
N GLY A 41 -14.23 -17.11 29.88
CA GLY A 41 -12.78 -17.08 29.69
C GLY A 41 -12.08 -15.82 30.18
N LYS A 42 -11.54 -15.92 31.39
CA LYS A 42 -10.69 -14.94 32.09
C LYS A 42 -9.49 -14.40 31.28
N ASP A 43 -9.19 -13.13 31.56
CA ASP A 43 -7.85 -12.56 31.78
C ASP A 43 -6.78 -12.65 30.66
N LYS A 44 -6.70 -11.59 29.86
CA LYS A 44 -5.42 -10.94 29.47
C LYS A 44 -5.66 -9.47 29.11
N ALA A 45 -4.98 -8.57 29.82
CA ALA A 45 -5.18 -7.13 29.71
C ALA A 45 -4.55 -6.54 28.43
N LEU A 46 -5.18 -5.49 27.88
CA LEU A 46 -4.66 -4.74 26.73
C LEU A 46 -4.12 -3.38 27.22
N SER A 47 -2.80 -3.21 27.24
CA SER A 47 -2.16 -1.94 27.57
C SER A 47 -1.88 -1.13 26.31
N ILE A 48 -2.13 0.18 26.37
CA ILE A 48 -1.77 1.16 25.32
C ILE A 48 -0.87 2.22 25.98
N MET A 49 0.24 2.56 25.33
CA MET A 49 1.17 3.58 25.84
C MET A 49 0.87 4.97 25.27
N GLY A 50 0.77 5.96 26.15
CA GLY A 50 1.10 7.36 25.86
C GLY A 50 2.55 7.65 26.27
N GLY A 51 3.22 8.60 25.61
CA GLY A 51 4.65 8.83 25.76
C GLY A 51 5.09 9.67 26.98
N ALA A 52 6.41 9.72 27.17
CA ALA A 52 7.17 10.53 28.14
C ALA A 52 6.95 10.21 29.65
N HIS A 53 7.90 9.44 30.22
CA HIS A 53 8.18 9.29 31.65
C HIS A 53 7.00 9.02 32.61
N GLY A 54 6.54 7.77 32.69
CA GLY A 54 5.66 7.30 33.77
C GLY A 54 5.58 5.78 33.88
N ARG A 55 5.53 5.24 35.11
CA ARG A 55 5.20 3.82 35.35
C ARG A 55 3.68 3.61 35.25
N PRO A 56 3.19 2.46 34.79
CA PRO A 56 1.75 2.20 34.71
C PRO A 56 1.13 2.11 36.12
N VAL A 57 0.00 2.81 36.31
CA VAL A 57 -0.81 2.76 37.54
C VAL A 57 -1.99 1.82 37.31
N PRO A 58 -2.28 0.85 38.20
CA PRO A 58 -3.45 -0.02 38.06
C PRO A 58 -4.75 0.71 38.40
N TRP A 59 -5.86 0.29 37.77
CA TRP A 59 -7.19 0.78 38.11
C TRP A 59 -7.66 0.27 39.48
N PRO A 60 -8.41 1.06 40.26
CA PRO A 60 -9.02 0.58 41.50
C PRO A 60 -10.08 -0.50 41.22
N PRO A 61 -10.16 -1.55 42.05
CA PRO A 61 -11.13 -2.63 41.85
C PRO A 61 -12.57 -2.13 41.98
N GLY A 62 -13.42 -2.50 41.00
CA GLY A 62 -14.87 -2.20 41.01
C GLY A 62 -15.35 -1.27 39.89
N CYS A 63 -14.47 -0.57 39.18
CA CYS A 63 -14.86 0.29 38.06
C CYS A 63 -15.12 -0.52 36.76
N MET A 64 -16.25 -0.27 36.08
CA MET A 64 -16.55 -0.83 34.75
C MET A 64 -16.71 0.27 33.68
N PRO A 65 -16.18 0.08 32.45
CA PRO A 65 -16.48 0.97 31.33
C PRO A 65 -17.90 0.74 30.81
N ARG A 66 -18.62 1.82 30.46
CA ARG A 66 -19.97 1.75 29.87
C ARG A 66 -20.03 2.58 28.60
N TYR A 67 -20.26 1.93 27.46
CA TYR A 67 -20.44 2.59 26.16
C TYR A 67 -21.92 2.94 25.93
N GLY A 68 -22.20 4.19 25.55
CA GLY A 68 -23.57 4.67 25.29
C GLY A 68 -23.99 4.51 23.83
N GLY A 69 -25.27 4.23 23.59
CA GLY A 69 -25.88 4.20 22.26
C GLY A 69 -26.54 5.53 21.87
N CYS A 70 -26.72 5.76 20.57
CA CYS A 70 -27.39 6.96 20.05
C CYS A 70 -28.93 6.83 20.10
N SER A 71 -29.61 7.94 20.39
CA SER A 71 -31.06 8.09 20.21
C SER A 71 -31.35 9.38 19.43
N ALA A 72 -32.03 9.29 18.29
CA ALA A 72 -32.48 10.47 17.56
C ALA A 72 -33.71 11.10 18.26
N ARG A 73 -33.81 12.44 18.23
CA ARG A 73 -35.03 13.19 18.58
C ARG A 73 -35.28 14.23 17.49
N SER A 74 -36.48 14.25 16.95
CA SER A 74 -36.87 15.13 15.84
C SER A 74 -37.14 16.56 16.32
N SER A 75 -36.52 17.54 15.66
CA SER A 75 -36.85 18.98 15.76
C SER A 75 -36.97 19.60 14.38
N SER A 76 -38.00 20.42 14.15
CA SER A 76 -38.35 20.97 12.84
C SER A 76 -37.58 22.27 12.51
N SER A 77 -36.25 22.17 12.47
CA SER A 77 -35.34 23.19 11.94
C SER A 77 -34.02 22.51 11.52
N GLY A 78 -33.42 22.97 10.41
CA GLY A 78 -32.40 22.20 9.70
C GLY A 78 -30.96 22.44 10.17
N TRP A 79 -30.17 21.36 10.13
CA TRP A 79 -28.69 21.29 10.26
C TRP A 79 -28.08 21.60 11.65
N PRO A 80 -26.98 20.91 12.04
CA PRO A 80 -26.65 19.49 11.85
C PRO A 80 -26.56 18.75 13.21
N TRP A 81 -26.27 17.44 13.17
CA TRP A 81 -26.30 16.56 14.35
C TRP A 81 -25.11 16.79 15.30
N SER A 82 -25.35 16.79 16.61
CA SER A 82 -24.30 16.77 17.63
C SER A 82 -24.27 15.44 18.39
N CYS A 83 -23.12 14.75 18.35
CA CYS A 83 -22.88 13.51 19.10
C CYS A 83 -22.04 13.80 20.34
N TRP A 84 -22.62 13.60 21.52
CA TRP A 84 -21.94 13.82 22.80
C TRP A 84 -21.33 12.51 23.33
N TRP A 85 -20.00 12.45 23.41
CA TRP A 85 -19.30 11.39 24.14
C TRP A 85 -18.94 11.86 25.55
N ARG A 86 -19.47 11.19 26.58
CA ARG A 86 -18.92 11.24 27.94
C ARG A 86 -18.15 9.94 28.21
N ALA A 87 -16.84 10.05 28.31
CA ALA A 87 -16.00 9.04 28.94
C ALA A 87 -15.66 9.51 30.36
N GLY A 88 -16.03 8.72 31.37
CA GLY A 88 -15.75 9.02 32.76
C GLY A 88 -16.24 7.86 33.66
N PRO A 89 -15.53 7.56 34.77
CA PRO A 89 -15.95 6.50 35.67
C PRO A 89 -17.23 6.90 36.43
N VAL A 90 -18.07 5.91 36.74
CA VAL A 90 -19.19 6.05 37.68
C VAL A 90 -18.91 5.11 38.85
N CYS A 91 -18.62 5.68 40.02
CA CYS A 91 -18.41 4.94 41.25
C CYS A 91 -19.64 5.12 42.17
N PRO A 92 -20.15 4.05 42.81
CA PRO A 92 -21.13 4.21 43.88
C PRO A 92 -20.52 4.95 45.08
N ASN A 93 -21.30 5.85 45.69
CA ASN A 93 -21.02 6.53 46.96
C ASN A 93 -19.65 7.26 47.08
N ARG A 94 -19.53 8.39 46.38
CA ARG A 94 -18.86 9.63 46.90
C ARG A 94 -19.29 10.84 46.07
N GLU A 95 -19.29 12.01 46.69
CA GLU A 95 -19.68 13.27 46.05
C GLU A 95 -18.64 13.70 45.01
N ALA A 96 -19.11 14.27 43.89
CA ALA A 96 -18.26 14.65 42.77
C ALA A 96 -18.04 16.17 42.75
N HIS A 97 -16.83 16.62 43.08
CA HIS A 97 -16.44 18.01 42.82
C HIS A 97 -16.36 18.27 41.31
N HIS A 98 -17.12 19.25 40.84
CA HIS A 98 -17.21 19.60 39.43
C HIS A 98 -16.01 20.45 38.97
N ILE A 99 -15.18 19.93 38.06
CA ILE A 99 -14.21 20.73 37.32
C ILE A 99 -14.83 21.13 35.97
N HIS A 100 -15.05 22.42 35.77
CA HIS A 100 -15.54 22.99 34.52
C HIS A 100 -14.36 23.44 33.63
N PHE A 101 -14.27 22.89 32.43
CA PHE A 101 -13.53 23.53 31.33
C PHE A 101 -14.53 24.14 30.35
N VAL A 102 -14.41 25.44 30.12
CA VAL A 102 -15.25 26.19 29.17
C VAL A 102 -14.35 26.78 28.08
N HIS A 103 -14.47 26.26 26.86
CA HIS A 103 -14.02 26.96 25.66
C HIS A 103 -15.25 27.44 24.88
N GLN A 104 -15.50 28.75 24.91
CA GLN A 104 -16.38 29.40 23.96
C GLN A 104 -15.60 29.74 22.69
N PHE A 105 -16.20 29.46 21.53
CA PHE A 105 -15.86 30.13 20.28
C PHE A 105 -17.11 30.80 19.72
N ARG A 106 -17.11 32.13 19.64
CA ARG A 106 -17.98 32.92 18.75
C ARG A 106 -17.15 33.35 17.55
N GLY A 107 -17.71 33.26 16.35
CA GLY A 107 -16.99 33.56 15.11
C GLY A 107 -17.35 34.92 14.49
N GLY A 108 -16.59 35.29 13.45
CA GLY A 108 -16.89 36.43 12.58
C GLY A 108 -15.75 37.45 12.49
N GLY A 109 -15.13 37.59 11.32
CA GLY A 109 -14.13 38.63 11.02
C GLY A 109 -13.13 38.22 9.94
N ARG A 110 -12.88 39.12 8.96
CA ARG A 110 -11.78 39.01 7.98
C ARG A 110 -10.63 39.92 8.41
N ILE A 111 -9.41 39.41 8.53
CA ILE A 111 -8.14 40.19 8.51
C ILE A 111 -7.10 39.40 7.69
N GLY A 112 -6.14 40.10 7.08
CA GLY A 112 -5.11 39.55 6.20
C GLY A 112 -3.93 38.83 6.90
N PRO A 113 -2.84 38.54 6.17
CA PRO A 113 -1.77 37.64 6.63
C PRO A 113 -0.86 38.27 7.69
N ALA A 114 -0.78 37.63 8.86
CA ALA A 114 0.16 38.00 9.92
C ALA A 114 1.44 37.13 9.83
N ILE A 115 2.60 37.78 9.81
CA ILE A 115 3.91 37.12 9.76
C ILE A 115 4.24 36.55 11.15
N LEU A 116 4.35 35.22 11.26
CA LEU A 116 4.92 34.58 12.45
C LEU A 116 6.44 34.48 12.30
N ARG A 117 7.16 35.32 13.07
CA ARG A 117 8.61 35.21 13.22
C ARG A 117 8.99 33.94 13.98
N SER A 118 10.16 33.38 13.64
CA SER A 118 10.79 32.32 14.41
C SER A 118 11.11 32.77 15.84
N CYS A 119 10.97 31.86 16.81
CA CYS A 119 11.54 32.00 18.14
C CYS A 119 12.54 30.85 18.35
N SER A 120 13.82 31.15 18.19
CA SER A 120 14.90 30.16 18.18
C SER A 120 15.49 29.96 19.58
N THR A 121 15.19 28.82 20.21
CA THR A 121 15.95 28.31 21.36
C THR A 121 17.00 27.32 20.87
N GLY A 122 18.22 27.81 20.67
CA GLY A 122 19.36 26.97 20.31
C GLY A 122 19.92 26.22 21.52
N LEU A 123 20.17 24.91 21.37
CA LEU A 123 20.94 24.12 22.33
C LEU A 123 22.00 23.30 21.58
N ASN A 124 23.19 23.86 21.44
CA ASN A 124 24.32 23.18 20.80
C ASN A 124 24.89 22.12 21.75
N LEU A 125 24.88 20.86 21.32
CA LEU A 125 25.67 19.78 21.90
C LEU A 125 26.63 19.23 20.83
N LEU A 126 27.91 19.59 20.96
CA LEU A 126 28.98 19.05 20.13
C LEU A 126 29.48 17.72 20.71
N PRO A 127 29.67 16.67 19.88
CA PRO A 127 30.37 15.47 20.32
C PRO A 127 31.89 15.71 20.33
N MET A 128 32.58 15.29 21.41
CA MET A 128 34.05 15.23 21.42
C MET A 128 34.55 13.92 20.79
N PRO A 129 35.65 13.94 20.01
CA PRO A 129 36.32 12.72 19.55
C PRO A 129 37.23 12.16 20.65
N VAL A 130 37.14 10.86 20.92
CA VAL A 130 38.10 10.15 21.77
C VAL A 130 39.23 9.59 20.89
N LEU A 131 40.47 9.92 21.25
CA LEU A 131 41.69 9.45 20.60
C LEU A 131 42.50 8.60 21.59
N ALA A 132 42.79 7.34 21.23
CA ALA A 132 43.65 6.43 21.98
C ALA A 132 44.57 5.67 21.01
N ARG A 133 45.78 5.28 21.45
CA ARG A 133 46.91 4.98 20.54
C ARG A 133 47.88 3.92 21.10
N HIS A 134 48.34 3.02 20.22
CA HIS A 134 49.55 2.16 20.31
C HIS A 134 49.59 0.92 21.24
N GLY A 135 50.63 0.09 20.98
CA GLY A 135 50.79 -1.34 21.31
C GLY A 135 50.32 -2.20 20.12
N GLY A 136 51.10 -3.10 19.48
CA GLY A 136 52.37 -3.78 19.79
C GLY A 136 52.17 -5.30 19.51
N ASP A 137 53.11 -6.13 19.07
CA ASP A 137 54.55 -5.98 18.78
C ASP A 137 55.10 -7.26 18.04
N ARG A 138 56.33 -7.18 17.47
CA ARG A 138 57.31 -8.27 17.14
C ARG A 138 57.04 -9.42 16.13
N GLY A 139 58.11 -9.77 15.37
CA GLY A 139 58.33 -11.07 14.65
C GLY A 139 58.76 -10.92 13.16
N SER A 140 60.04 -10.83 12.75
CA SER A 140 61.10 -11.89 12.64
C SER A 140 60.67 -13.11 11.79
N ARG A 141 61.37 -13.64 10.77
CA ARG A 141 62.80 -13.70 10.29
C ARG A 141 62.79 -14.24 8.81
N SER A 142 63.85 -14.36 7.98
CA SER A 142 65.20 -13.75 7.77
C SER A 142 65.89 -14.40 6.53
N SER A 143 67.05 -13.89 6.06
CA SER A 143 67.96 -14.46 5.01
C SER A 143 67.37 -14.60 3.57
N SER A 144 68.11 -14.65 2.45
CA SER A 144 69.56 -14.72 2.10
C SER A 144 69.78 -14.03 0.71
N THR A 145 70.85 -13.27 0.41
CA THR A 145 72.17 -13.68 -0.14
C THR A 145 72.10 -14.69 -1.31
N LEU A 146 72.79 -14.58 -2.47
CA LEU A 146 73.95 -13.76 -2.93
C LEU A 146 74.04 -13.64 -4.50
N ASP A 147 74.92 -12.74 -4.99
CA ASP A 147 75.71 -12.73 -6.27
C ASP A 147 75.13 -12.66 -7.70
N GLY A 148 75.96 -12.13 -8.65
CA GLY A 148 75.84 -12.23 -10.12
C GLY A 148 75.50 -10.92 -10.89
N ALA A 149 76.39 -9.94 -11.06
CA ALA A 149 77.45 -9.83 -12.11
C ALA A 149 76.97 -9.72 -13.59
N GLY A 150 77.23 -8.59 -14.27
CA GLY A 150 76.96 -8.39 -15.72
C GLY A 150 77.30 -7.01 -16.28
N HIS A 151 77.96 -6.91 -17.45
CA HIS A 151 78.67 -5.71 -17.92
C HIS A 151 78.99 -5.79 -19.45
N LYS A 152 79.23 -4.73 -20.26
CA LYS A 152 79.32 -3.27 -20.04
C LYS A 152 78.23 -2.43 -20.82
N PRO A 153 78.42 -1.74 -21.98
CA PRO A 153 77.63 -0.50 -22.24
C PRO A 153 77.05 -0.26 -23.68
N GLY A 154 76.20 0.77 -23.82
CA GLY A 154 75.81 1.37 -25.11
C GLY A 154 75.61 2.89 -25.01
N ARG A 155 76.47 3.69 -25.65
CA ARG A 155 76.59 5.15 -25.44
C ARG A 155 76.36 5.96 -26.73
N LYS A 156 75.24 6.69 -26.81
CA LYS A 156 75.03 7.96 -27.57
C LYS A 156 73.80 8.69 -26.95
N ILE A 157 73.62 10.01 -26.88
CA ILE A 157 74.43 11.25 -26.85
C ILE A 157 73.38 12.39 -26.97
N MET A 158 73.42 13.40 -26.07
CA MET A 158 72.62 14.66 -26.12
C MET A 158 71.07 14.52 -26.12
N ARG A 159 70.28 15.56 -25.81
CA ARG A 159 70.58 16.99 -25.52
C ARG A 159 69.65 17.57 -24.43
N THR A 160 70.16 18.51 -23.66
CA THR A 160 69.43 19.25 -22.61
C THR A 160 68.35 20.18 -23.16
N PHE A 161 67.23 20.32 -22.45
CA PHE A 161 66.62 21.62 -22.19
C PHE A 161 65.95 21.63 -20.81
N ALA A 162 66.22 22.67 -20.03
CA ALA A 162 65.61 22.90 -18.72
C ALA A 162 65.29 24.39 -18.59
N ILE A 163 64.05 24.71 -18.23
CA ILE A 163 63.64 26.06 -17.82
C ILE A 163 62.79 25.90 -16.55
N LEU A 164 63.36 26.32 -15.43
CA LEU A 164 62.61 26.70 -14.23
C LEU A 164 62.33 28.20 -14.33
N ILE A 165 61.08 28.60 -14.12
CA ILE A 165 60.74 29.95 -13.65
C ILE A 165 59.91 29.80 -12.39
N PHE A 166 60.30 30.51 -11.34
CA PHE A 166 59.73 30.44 -10.01
C PHE A 166 59.55 31.87 -9.48
N GLY A 167 58.40 32.16 -8.86
CA GLY A 167 58.08 33.47 -8.28
C GLY A 167 56.86 34.12 -8.94
N GLY A 168 55.89 34.52 -8.11
CA GLY A 168 54.62 35.09 -8.58
C GLY A 168 53.48 34.93 -7.57
N VAL A 169 53.65 35.46 -6.36
CA VAL A 169 52.60 35.47 -5.34
C VAL A 169 51.53 36.51 -5.69
N LEU A 170 50.25 36.14 -5.74
CA LEU A 170 49.17 36.85 -5.06
C LEU A 170 47.88 36.01 -5.08
N GLY A 171 46.99 36.26 -4.11
CA GLY A 171 45.91 35.32 -3.76
C GLY A 171 44.62 35.49 -4.58
N LEU A 172 43.88 34.38 -4.69
CA LEU A 172 42.46 34.39 -5.05
C LEU A 172 41.70 33.44 -4.12
N THR A 173 41.13 34.01 -3.07
CA THR A 173 40.05 33.41 -2.25
C THR A 173 38.77 33.31 -3.08
N ALA A 174 38.83 32.49 -4.14
CA ALA A 174 37.69 32.21 -5.01
C ALA A 174 36.69 31.35 -4.24
N CYS A 175 35.46 31.86 -4.12
CA CYS A 175 34.42 31.34 -3.24
C CYS A 175 34.30 29.81 -3.22
N GLY A 176 34.28 29.24 -2.02
CA GLY A 176 33.59 27.98 -1.78
C GLY A 176 32.11 28.17 -2.06
N ALA A 177 31.72 28.05 -3.33
CA ALA A 177 30.32 28.07 -3.73
C ALA A 177 29.61 26.93 -2.99
N PRO A 178 28.58 27.20 -2.18
CA PRO A 178 27.80 26.12 -1.62
C PRO A 178 27.17 25.37 -2.79
N VAL A 179 27.38 24.06 -2.86
CA VAL A 179 26.59 23.17 -3.74
C VAL A 179 25.20 22.98 -3.11
N SER A 180 24.53 24.12 -2.89
CA SER A 180 23.09 24.24 -2.76
C SER A 180 22.48 23.89 -4.12
N GLY A 181 22.54 22.61 -4.48
CA GLY A 181 21.73 22.09 -5.57
C GLY A 181 20.29 22.45 -5.27
N LYS A 182 19.69 23.32 -6.12
CA LYS A 182 18.36 23.89 -5.88
C LYS A 182 17.39 22.79 -5.45
N VAL A 183 16.65 23.03 -4.37
CA VAL A 183 15.61 22.13 -3.90
C VAL A 183 14.44 22.18 -4.88
N SER A 184 14.49 21.29 -5.88
CA SER A 184 13.38 20.84 -6.72
C SER A 184 12.39 21.91 -7.20
N GLU A 185 12.82 22.76 -8.12
CA GLU A 185 11.87 23.58 -8.91
C GLU A 185 11.02 22.67 -9.84
N ASP A 186 9.70 22.68 -9.61
CA ASP A 186 8.61 22.24 -10.50
C ASP A 186 8.62 20.83 -11.12
N LEU A 187 9.35 19.86 -10.55
CA LEU A 187 9.23 18.45 -10.95
C LEU A 187 7.85 17.88 -10.54
N THR A 188 6.91 17.91 -11.48
CA THR A 188 5.57 17.31 -11.35
C THR A 188 5.51 15.92 -12.00
N ILE A 189 4.98 14.94 -11.28
CA ILE A 189 4.76 13.56 -11.69
C ILE A 189 3.26 13.27 -11.73
N GLY A 190 2.77 12.73 -12.84
CA GLY A 190 1.41 12.18 -12.92
C GLY A 190 1.38 10.72 -12.47
N MET A 191 0.34 10.29 -11.77
CA MET A 191 0.14 8.90 -11.38
C MET A 191 -1.29 8.45 -11.67
N SER A 192 -1.47 7.44 -12.52
CA SER A 192 -2.78 6.81 -12.74
C SER A 192 -2.79 5.40 -12.15
N VAL A 193 -3.77 5.14 -11.28
CA VAL A 193 -3.93 3.87 -10.55
C VAL A 193 -5.21 3.18 -11.00
N SER A 194 -5.18 1.85 -11.18
CA SER A 194 -6.32 1.12 -11.77
C SER A 194 -7.61 1.30 -10.97
N THR A 195 -7.53 1.20 -9.64
CA THR A 195 -8.60 1.54 -8.70
C THR A 195 -8.04 1.94 -7.35
N LEU A 196 -8.77 2.74 -6.56
CA LEU A 196 -8.53 2.92 -5.13
C LEU A 196 -9.56 2.18 -4.24
N SER A 197 -10.41 1.33 -4.83
CA SER A 197 -11.43 0.54 -4.12
C SER A 197 -10.92 -0.78 -3.51
N ASN A 198 -9.62 -1.06 -3.60
CA ASN A 198 -8.96 -2.25 -3.05
C ASN A 198 -7.82 -1.79 -2.12
N PRO A 199 -7.72 -2.29 -0.87
CA PRO A 199 -6.72 -1.85 0.11
C PRO A 199 -5.26 -1.94 -0.34
N TYR A 200 -4.92 -2.84 -1.27
CA TYR A 200 -3.58 -2.93 -1.85
C TYR A 200 -3.20 -1.65 -2.60
N PHE A 201 -4.11 -1.11 -3.42
CA PHE A 201 -3.83 0.11 -4.19
C PHE A 201 -3.86 1.40 -3.37
N VAL A 202 -4.56 1.40 -2.23
CA VAL A 202 -4.44 2.48 -1.24
C VAL A 202 -3.03 2.53 -0.68
N GLN A 203 -2.47 1.39 -0.23
CA GLN A 203 -1.09 1.31 0.27
C GLN A 203 -0.05 1.65 -0.82
N PHE A 204 -0.30 1.25 -2.07
CA PHE A 204 0.55 1.60 -3.21
C PHE A 204 0.59 3.12 -3.45
N ARG A 205 -0.58 3.79 -3.38
CA ARG A 205 -0.68 5.25 -3.42
C ARG A 205 0.05 5.89 -2.23
N ASP A 206 -0.25 5.47 -1.00
CA ASP A 206 0.38 6.01 0.22
C ASP A 206 1.91 5.95 0.14
N GLY A 207 2.46 4.85 -0.40
CA GLY A 207 3.89 4.69 -0.62
C GLY A 207 4.47 5.67 -1.63
N ALA A 208 3.77 5.89 -2.75
CA ALA A 208 4.15 6.88 -3.75
C ALA A 208 4.07 8.32 -3.18
N GLU A 209 2.98 8.67 -2.49
CA GLU A 209 2.79 9.98 -1.84
C GLU A 209 3.89 10.24 -0.79
N ALA A 210 4.22 9.27 0.04
CA ALA A 210 5.31 9.36 1.01
C ALA A 210 6.70 9.41 0.33
N GLY A 211 6.88 8.76 -0.82
CA GLY A 211 8.11 8.86 -1.64
C GLY A 211 8.29 10.24 -2.27
N ALA A 212 7.20 10.82 -2.79
CA ALA A 212 7.19 12.15 -3.38
C ALA A 212 7.46 13.24 -2.33
N LEU A 213 6.80 13.15 -1.16
CA LEU A 213 7.01 14.05 -0.03
C LEU A 213 8.46 14.04 0.46
N ARG A 214 9.07 12.85 0.64
CA ARG A 214 10.50 12.73 1.01
C ARG A 214 11.46 13.29 -0.04
N SER A 215 11.02 13.40 -1.29
CA SER A 215 11.85 13.84 -2.42
C SER A 215 11.61 15.31 -2.82
N GLY A 216 10.66 16.01 -2.19
CA GLY A 216 10.30 17.39 -2.51
C GLY A 216 9.62 17.58 -3.87
N VAL A 217 9.00 16.53 -4.44
CA VAL A 217 8.38 16.57 -5.78
C VAL A 217 6.85 16.53 -5.70
N LYS A 218 6.18 17.13 -6.69
CA LYS A 218 4.71 17.19 -6.76
C LYS A 218 4.17 15.93 -7.44
N LEU A 219 3.39 15.13 -6.70
CA LEU A 219 2.69 13.96 -7.23
C LEU A 219 1.19 14.28 -7.42
N THR A 220 0.66 14.04 -8.62
CA THR A 220 -0.77 14.16 -8.92
C THR A 220 -1.36 12.77 -9.17
N VAL A 221 -2.12 12.23 -8.20
CA VAL A 221 -2.74 10.90 -8.30
C VAL A 221 -4.14 10.99 -8.92
N THR A 222 -4.44 10.09 -9.84
CA THR A 222 -5.77 9.88 -10.42
C THR A 222 -6.20 8.42 -10.31
N ASN A 223 -7.49 8.21 -10.01
CA ASN A 223 -8.11 6.89 -9.91
C ASN A 223 -8.82 6.56 -11.24
N ALA A 224 -8.52 5.43 -11.86
CA ALA A 224 -9.19 4.99 -13.09
C ALA A 224 -10.53 4.28 -12.86
N HIS A 225 -10.89 3.93 -11.62
CA HIS A 225 -12.13 3.22 -11.26
C HIS A 225 -12.36 1.90 -12.02
N ASN A 226 -11.27 1.26 -12.49
CA ASN A 226 -11.25 0.13 -13.43
C ASN A 226 -11.90 0.41 -14.81
N ASP A 227 -11.98 1.66 -15.28
CA ASP A 227 -12.26 2.02 -16.67
C ASP A 227 -10.94 2.27 -17.44
N PRO A 228 -10.55 1.41 -18.42
CA PRO A 228 -9.37 1.65 -19.26
C PRO A 228 -9.47 2.92 -20.11
N ALA A 229 -10.67 3.32 -20.53
CA ALA A 229 -10.87 4.55 -21.28
C ALA A 229 -10.69 5.78 -20.39
N GLN A 230 -11.10 5.73 -19.11
CA GLN A 230 -10.77 6.75 -18.12
C GLN A 230 -9.26 6.83 -17.88
N GLN A 231 -8.58 5.70 -17.80
CA GLN A 231 -7.12 5.69 -17.69
C GLN A 231 -6.43 6.30 -18.92
N ALA A 232 -6.88 5.99 -20.13
CA ALA A 232 -6.39 6.61 -21.35
C ALA A 232 -6.60 8.14 -21.36
N ARG A 233 -7.77 8.62 -20.90
CA ARG A 233 -8.05 10.05 -20.69
C ARG A 233 -7.08 10.67 -19.66
N GLN A 234 -6.77 9.97 -18.56
CA GLN A 234 -5.83 10.46 -17.54
C GLN A 234 -4.39 10.57 -18.07
N ILE A 235 -3.90 9.57 -18.80
CA ILE A 235 -2.57 9.59 -19.44
C ILE A 235 -2.48 10.75 -20.44
N LYS A 236 -3.54 10.97 -21.25
CA LYS A 236 -3.64 12.13 -22.16
C LYS A 236 -3.58 13.45 -21.39
N ASN A 237 -4.39 13.62 -20.35
CA ASN A 237 -4.41 14.85 -19.54
C ASN A 237 -3.05 15.15 -18.90
N PHE A 238 -2.34 14.14 -18.37
CA PHE A 238 -0.97 14.30 -17.87
C PHE A 238 0.02 14.70 -18.97
N THR A 239 -0.18 14.19 -20.19
CA THR A 239 0.65 14.54 -21.36
C THR A 239 0.46 16.02 -21.75
N GLU A 240 -0.79 16.49 -21.78
CA GLU A 240 -1.15 17.89 -22.08
C GLU A 240 -0.78 18.85 -20.93
N GLN A 241 -0.67 18.37 -19.70
CA GLN A 241 -0.12 19.10 -18.55
C GLN A 241 1.42 19.12 -18.52
N HIS A 242 2.09 18.50 -19.50
CA HIS A 242 3.55 18.42 -19.62
C HIS A 242 4.26 17.95 -18.33
N VAL A 243 3.67 16.97 -17.62
CA VAL A 243 4.31 16.35 -16.45
C VAL A 243 5.64 15.70 -16.85
N LYS A 244 6.63 15.70 -15.94
CA LYS A 244 7.99 15.23 -16.28
C LYS A 244 8.12 13.70 -16.35
N THR A 245 7.17 12.96 -15.78
CA THR A 245 7.05 11.50 -15.87
C THR A 245 5.63 11.07 -15.50
N ILE A 246 5.16 9.96 -16.06
CA ILE A 246 3.90 9.31 -15.67
C ILE A 246 4.20 7.96 -14.99
N ILE A 247 3.68 7.75 -13.79
CA ILE A 247 3.59 6.44 -13.14
C ILE A 247 2.23 5.83 -13.53
N LEU A 248 2.26 4.61 -14.06
CA LEU A 248 1.06 3.94 -14.57
C LEU A 248 0.91 2.55 -13.95
N ASN A 249 -0.17 2.36 -13.20
CA ASN A 249 -0.66 1.03 -12.85
C ASN A 249 -1.88 0.70 -13.76
N PRO A 250 -1.69 -0.10 -14.82
CA PRO A 250 -2.74 -0.34 -15.80
C PRO A 250 -3.95 -1.11 -15.25
N VAL A 251 -5.16 -0.67 -15.62
CA VAL A 251 -6.41 -1.44 -15.51
C VAL A 251 -6.32 -2.71 -16.36
N ASP A 252 -5.92 -2.51 -17.60
CA ASP A 252 -5.72 -3.52 -18.63
C ASP A 252 -4.38 -3.24 -19.31
N ALA A 253 -3.57 -4.29 -19.53
CA ALA A 253 -2.20 -4.14 -20.03
C ALA A 253 -2.14 -3.68 -21.49
N ASP A 254 -3.16 -3.99 -22.29
CA ASP A 254 -3.17 -3.86 -23.74
C ASP A 254 -3.94 -2.58 -24.15
N ALA A 255 -5.07 -2.28 -23.51
CA ALA A 255 -5.92 -1.13 -23.81
C ALA A 255 -5.25 0.24 -23.58
N VAL A 256 -4.26 0.33 -22.69
CA VAL A 256 -3.52 1.59 -22.43
C VAL A 256 -2.41 1.87 -23.45
N ALA A 257 -2.04 0.90 -24.28
CA ALA A 257 -0.87 0.98 -25.17
C ALA A 257 -0.86 2.24 -26.08
N PRO A 258 -1.97 2.67 -26.72
CA PRO A 258 -1.98 3.86 -27.55
C PRO A 258 -1.70 5.14 -26.76
N ALA A 259 -2.19 5.25 -25.52
CA ALA A 259 -1.99 6.41 -24.66
C ALA A 259 -0.55 6.47 -24.13
N VAL A 260 0.03 5.33 -23.74
CA VAL A 260 1.46 5.22 -23.38
C VAL A 260 2.34 5.62 -24.57
N LYS A 261 2.00 5.17 -25.79
CA LYS A 261 2.73 5.53 -27.02
C LYS A 261 2.62 7.02 -27.35
N ALA A 262 1.51 7.68 -27.02
CA ALA A 262 1.35 9.13 -27.16
C ALA A 262 2.20 9.91 -26.15
N ALA A 263 2.22 9.51 -24.88
CA ALA A 263 3.08 10.12 -23.85
C ALA A 263 4.57 10.00 -24.21
N GLY A 264 5.01 8.82 -24.64
CA GLY A 264 6.38 8.59 -25.11
C GLY A 264 6.76 9.45 -26.32
N LYS A 265 5.85 9.63 -27.29
CA LYS A 265 6.04 10.56 -28.42
C LYS A 265 6.16 12.03 -28.00
N ALA A 266 5.54 12.42 -26.88
CA ALA A 266 5.69 13.75 -26.28
C ALA A 266 6.97 13.92 -25.42
N GLY A 267 7.86 12.93 -25.42
CA GLY A 267 9.09 12.93 -24.62
C GLY A 267 8.87 12.66 -23.13
N ILE A 268 7.66 12.25 -22.72
CA ILE A 268 7.32 11.99 -21.31
C ILE A 268 7.55 10.50 -21.02
N PRO A 269 8.55 10.13 -20.20
CA PRO A 269 8.76 8.74 -19.83
C PRO A 269 7.57 8.20 -19.02
N VAL A 270 7.26 6.92 -19.23
CA VAL A 270 6.25 6.19 -18.46
C VAL A 270 6.93 5.10 -17.64
N ILE A 271 6.63 5.05 -16.34
CA ILE A 271 7.04 3.99 -15.42
C ILE A 271 5.82 3.10 -15.17
N ALA A 272 5.83 1.89 -15.70
CA ALA A 272 4.81 0.88 -15.36
C ALA A 272 5.05 0.41 -13.91
N ALA A 273 4.00 0.32 -13.10
CA ALA A 273 4.10 0.00 -11.68
C ALA A 273 3.03 -1.00 -11.23
N ASP A 274 3.43 -2.00 -10.43
CA ASP A 274 2.67 -3.20 -10.04
C ASP A 274 2.27 -4.12 -11.23
N ARG A 275 1.80 -3.56 -12.35
CA ARG A 275 1.41 -4.29 -13.57
C ARG A 275 2.16 -3.78 -14.80
N SER A 276 2.55 -4.69 -15.67
CA SER A 276 3.16 -4.41 -16.97
C SER A 276 2.15 -3.90 -18.00
N VAL A 277 2.65 -3.12 -18.96
CA VAL A 277 1.96 -2.68 -20.20
C VAL A 277 2.42 -3.56 -21.37
N ASN A 278 1.50 -3.88 -22.29
CA ASN A 278 1.73 -4.58 -23.54
C ASN A 278 1.70 -3.58 -24.73
N GLY A 279 2.19 -3.98 -25.91
CA GLY A 279 1.99 -3.25 -27.17
C GLY A 279 2.63 -1.86 -27.30
N SER A 280 3.31 -1.37 -26.26
CA SER A 280 4.04 -0.11 -26.23
C SER A 280 5.24 -0.21 -25.30
N GLU A 281 6.29 0.57 -25.56
CA GLU A 281 7.43 0.66 -24.65
C GLU A 281 7.12 1.56 -23.45
N VAL A 282 7.72 1.18 -22.31
CA VAL A 282 7.82 1.99 -21.10
C VAL A 282 9.30 2.21 -20.77
N ALA A 283 9.61 3.26 -20.02
CA ALA A 283 10.98 3.56 -19.61
C ALA A 283 11.50 2.51 -18.60
N GLN A 284 10.63 2.07 -17.69
CA GLN A 284 10.88 0.98 -16.75
C GLN A 284 9.56 0.32 -16.30
N THR A 285 9.62 -0.96 -15.89
CA THR A 285 8.57 -1.61 -15.09
C THR A 285 9.05 -1.88 -13.66
N VAL A 286 8.30 -1.44 -12.65
CA VAL A 286 8.51 -1.71 -11.21
C VAL A 286 7.43 -2.67 -10.72
N THR A 287 7.75 -3.94 -10.49
CA THR A 287 6.74 -4.96 -10.15
C THR A 287 7.27 -6.06 -9.22
N SER A 288 6.35 -6.78 -8.59
CA SER A 288 6.63 -8.06 -7.91
C SER A 288 6.88 -9.17 -8.94
N ASP A 289 7.68 -10.18 -8.59
CA ASP A 289 7.71 -11.42 -9.39
C ASP A 289 6.41 -12.22 -9.17
N ASN A 290 5.39 -11.88 -9.96
CA ASN A 290 4.07 -12.48 -9.90
C ASN A 290 4.09 -13.97 -10.31
N VAL A 291 5.04 -14.41 -11.15
CA VAL A 291 5.17 -15.82 -11.56
C VAL A 291 5.84 -16.65 -10.47
N ALA A 292 6.93 -16.17 -9.86
CA ALA A 292 7.52 -16.81 -8.69
C ALA A 292 6.55 -16.84 -7.50
N GLY A 293 5.74 -15.79 -7.35
CA GLY A 293 4.66 -15.74 -6.36
C GLY A 293 3.57 -16.78 -6.59
N GLY A 294 3.08 -16.93 -7.83
CA GLY A 294 2.15 -18.01 -8.17
C GLY A 294 2.74 -19.39 -7.85
N LYS A 295 4.02 -19.60 -8.19
CA LYS A 295 4.76 -20.84 -7.86
C LYS A 295 4.90 -21.07 -6.35
N GLN A 296 5.08 -20.00 -5.57
CA GLN A 296 5.15 -20.06 -4.11
C GLN A 296 3.79 -20.39 -3.48
N GLY A 297 2.71 -19.78 -3.97
CA GLY A 297 1.33 -20.07 -3.56
C GLY A 297 0.92 -21.51 -3.88
N ALA A 298 1.30 -22.03 -5.05
CA ALA A 298 1.06 -23.43 -5.43
C ALA A 298 1.77 -24.42 -4.50
N ARG A 299 3.06 -24.20 -4.19
CA ARG A 299 3.83 -25.06 -3.27
C ARG A 299 3.26 -25.05 -1.86
N GLU A 300 2.86 -23.90 -1.32
CA GLU A 300 2.26 -23.84 0.02
C GLU A 300 0.86 -24.48 0.03
N LEU A 301 0.02 -24.24 -0.97
CA LEU A 301 -1.28 -24.92 -1.06
C LEU A 301 -1.10 -26.44 -1.17
N ALA A 302 -0.14 -26.92 -1.98
CA ALA A 302 0.17 -28.34 -2.11
C ALA A 302 0.66 -28.96 -0.79
N LYS A 303 1.53 -28.27 -0.05
CA LYS A 303 1.96 -28.66 1.30
C LYS A 303 0.78 -28.75 2.28
N GLN A 304 -0.11 -27.75 2.29
CA GLN A 304 -1.31 -27.73 3.14
C GLN A 304 -2.32 -28.84 2.80
N LEU A 305 -2.24 -29.40 1.59
CA LEU A 305 -3.05 -30.51 1.08
C LEU A 305 -2.31 -31.87 1.10
N SER A 306 -1.10 -31.94 1.67
CA SER A 306 -0.25 -33.15 1.63
C SER A 306 -0.07 -33.73 0.21
N GLY A 307 0.03 -32.85 -0.79
CA GLY A 307 0.29 -33.19 -2.19
C GLY A 307 -0.88 -33.80 -2.97
N LYS A 308 -2.12 -33.78 -2.44
CA LYS A 308 -3.29 -34.36 -3.13
C LYS A 308 -4.60 -33.57 -2.90
N GLY A 309 -5.50 -33.59 -3.87
CA GLY A 309 -6.87 -33.09 -3.70
C GLY A 309 -7.36 -32.17 -4.83
N ASP A 310 -8.67 -31.94 -4.86
CA ASP A 310 -9.30 -31.09 -5.87
C ASP A 310 -9.28 -29.61 -5.45
N VAL A 311 -8.88 -28.74 -6.38
CA VAL A 311 -8.56 -27.33 -6.15
C VAL A 311 -9.25 -26.44 -7.18
N VAL A 312 -9.66 -25.24 -6.77
CA VAL A 312 -10.13 -24.18 -7.67
C VAL A 312 -9.24 -22.95 -7.63
N VAL A 313 -9.17 -22.22 -8.75
CA VAL A 313 -8.47 -20.94 -8.86
C VAL A 313 -9.46 -19.79 -9.06
N LEU A 314 -9.37 -18.78 -8.19
CA LEU A 314 -10.00 -17.48 -8.37
C LEU A 314 -9.00 -16.52 -9.01
N GLN A 315 -9.10 -16.37 -10.34
CA GLN A 315 -8.28 -15.47 -11.13
C GLN A 315 -8.66 -14.01 -10.86
N GLY A 316 -7.70 -13.10 -10.99
CA GLY A 316 -7.95 -11.66 -10.96
C GLY A 316 -8.46 -11.13 -12.31
N ALA A 317 -8.61 -9.80 -12.41
CA ALA A 317 -9.12 -9.14 -13.61
C ALA A 317 -8.34 -9.57 -14.87
N VAL A 318 -9.06 -10.04 -15.90
CA VAL A 318 -8.50 -10.73 -17.08
C VAL A 318 -7.47 -9.87 -17.83
N GLY A 319 -7.73 -8.57 -17.94
CA GLY A 319 -6.85 -7.59 -18.57
C GLY A 319 -5.53 -7.31 -17.85
N ALA A 320 -5.43 -7.63 -16.56
CA ALA A 320 -4.25 -7.32 -15.75
C ALA A 320 -3.17 -8.40 -15.92
N SER A 321 -1.96 -7.97 -16.31
CA SER A 321 -0.74 -8.80 -16.38
C SER A 321 -0.52 -9.61 -15.11
N ALA A 322 -0.57 -8.98 -13.94
CA ALA A 322 -0.45 -9.65 -12.64
C ALA A 322 -1.47 -10.79 -12.41
N SER A 323 -2.66 -10.77 -13.01
CA SER A 323 -3.60 -11.90 -12.93
C SER A 323 -3.08 -13.11 -13.71
N ARG A 324 -2.64 -12.86 -14.96
CA ARG A 324 -2.09 -13.87 -15.88
C ARG A 324 -0.80 -14.49 -15.34
N ASP A 325 0.08 -13.66 -14.80
CA ASP A 325 1.36 -14.10 -14.24
C ASP A 325 1.18 -14.96 -12.98
N ARG A 326 0.21 -14.63 -12.10
CA ARG A 326 -0.11 -15.42 -10.91
C ARG A 326 -0.72 -16.77 -11.27
N ASP A 327 -1.67 -16.83 -12.22
CA ASP A 327 -2.28 -18.10 -12.65
C ASP A 327 -1.30 -18.98 -13.45
N ARG A 328 -0.44 -18.38 -14.28
CA ARG A 328 0.70 -19.09 -14.90
C ARG A 328 1.62 -19.66 -13.84
N GLY A 329 2.08 -18.82 -12.90
CA GLY A 329 2.96 -19.26 -11.82
C GLY A 329 2.35 -20.39 -10.97
N PHE A 330 1.05 -20.28 -10.67
CA PHE A 330 0.33 -21.33 -9.95
C PHE A 330 0.25 -22.62 -10.76
N THR A 331 -0.03 -22.53 -12.06
CA THR A 331 -0.14 -23.68 -12.98
C THR A 331 1.21 -24.38 -13.17
N ASP A 332 2.28 -23.64 -13.41
CA ASP A 332 3.65 -24.17 -13.44
C ASP A 332 4.02 -24.85 -12.10
N GLY A 333 3.61 -24.25 -10.98
CA GLY A 333 3.97 -24.71 -9.63
C GLY A 333 3.19 -25.94 -9.15
N VAL A 334 1.93 -26.09 -9.55
CA VAL A 334 1.10 -27.24 -9.17
C VAL A 334 1.39 -28.48 -10.01
N ALA A 335 2.01 -28.32 -11.20
CA ALA A 335 2.42 -29.43 -12.06
C ALA A 335 3.38 -30.43 -11.39
N ALA A 336 4.13 -30.00 -10.38
CA ALA A 336 4.98 -30.87 -9.55
C ALA A 336 4.19 -31.83 -8.61
N TYR A 337 2.87 -31.68 -8.52
CA TYR A 337 1.99 -32.42 -7.61
C TYR A 337 0.84 -33.09 -8.39
N PRO A 338 1.09 -34.18 -9.15
CA PRO A 338 0.11 -34.76 -10.08
C PRO A 338 -1.15 -35.37 -9.43
N LYS A 339 -1.21 -35.42 -8.09
CA LYS A 339 -2.42 -35.81 -7.33
C LYS A 339 -3.28 -34.60 -6.91
N ILE A 340 -2.87 -33.38 -7.25
CA ILE A 340 -3.66 -32.16 -7.13
C ILE A 340 -4.29 -31.85 -8.48
N LYS A 341 -5.62 -31.71 -8.53
CA LYS A 341 -6.35 -31.40 -9.77
C LYS A 341 -6.94 -30.00 -9.68
N VAL A 342 -6.65 -29.16 -10.68
CA VAL A 342 -7.31 -27.84 -10.79
C VAL A 342 -8.63 -28.01 -11.53
N ILE A 343 -9.69 -28.31 -10.79
CA ILE A 343 -11.01 -28.68 -11.34
C ILE A 343 -11.80 -27.48 -11.88
N ALA A 344 -11.47 -26.24 -11.46
CA ALA A 344 -12.02 -25.04 -12.08
C ALA A 344 -11.07 -23.82 -11.96
N ARG A 345 -11.13 -22.94 -12.95
CA ARG A 345 -10.58 -21.56 -12.91
C ARG A 345 -11.68 -20.57 -13.30
N ARG A 346 -11.86 -19.48 -12.55
CA ARG A 346 -12.84 -18.42 -12.85
C ARG A 346 -12.30 -17.06 -12.39
N SER A 347 -12.57 -15.98 -13.12
CA SER A 347 -12.27 -14.64 -12.64
C SER A 347 -13.22 -14.22 -11.52
N ALA A 348 -12.67 -13.55 -10.51
CA ALA A 348 -13.40 -12.73 -9.55
C ALA A 348 -12.86 -11.27 -9.50
N ASP A 349 -12.13 -10.86 -10.53
CA ASP A 349 -11.72 -9.47 -10.82
C ASP A 349 -11.02 -8.71 -9.67
N PHE A 350 -10.26 -9.41 -8.82
CA PHE A 350 -9.64 -8.87 -7.59
C PHE A 350 -10.66 -8.26 -6.60
N ASN A 351 -11.90 -8.74 -6.61
CA ASN A 351 -13.03 -8.17 -5.85
C ASN A 351 -13.59 -9.17 -4.82
N ARG A 352 -13.79 -8.71 -3.57
CA ARG A 352 -14.24 -9.55 -2.44
C ARG A 352 -15.66 -10.10 -2.60
N ALA A 353 -16.59 -9.31 -3.13
CA ALA A 353 -17.96 -9.76 -3.38
C ALA A 353 -18.00 -10.81 -4.50
N LYS A 354 -17.38 -10.52 -5.65
CA LYS A 354 -17.26 -11.50 -6.75
C LYS A 354 -16.53 -12.78 -6.30
N GLY A 355 -15.50 -12.67 -5.47
CA GLY A 355 -14.77 -13.82 -4.92
C GLY A 355 -15.67 -14.75 -4.11
N ARG A 356 -16.53 -14.18 -3.26
CA ARG A 356 -17.58 -14.92 -2.54
C ARG A 356 -18.58 -15.55 -3.51
N ASP A 357 -19.13 -14.77 -4.43
CA ASP A 357 -20.25 -15.22 -5.28
C ASP A 357 -19.82 -16.33 -6.27
N VAL A 358 -18.61 -16.21 -6.82
CA VAL A 358 -17.96 -17.27 -7.61
C VAL A 358 -17.67 -18.50 -6.76
N MET A 359 -17.16 -18.34 -5.53
CA MET A 359 -16.88 -19.47 -4.65
C MET A 359 -18.16 -20.21 -4.22
N THR A 360 -19.24 -19.50 -3.90
CA THR A 360 -20.58 -20.07 -3.64
C THR A 360 -21.04 -20.93 -4.81
N SER A 361 -20.90 -20.44 -6.04
CA SER A 361 -21.24 -21.19 -7.25
C SER A 361 -20.34 -22.41 -7.48
N LEU A 362 -19.07 -22.37 -7.03
CA LEU A 362 -18.12 -23.47 -7.16
C LEU A 362 -18.38 -24.58 -6.13
N ILE A 363 -18.61 -24.26 -4.84
CA ILE A 363 -18.89 -25.28 -3.81
C ILE A 363 -20.21 -26.02 -4.01
N GLN A 364 -21.15 -25.43 -4.76
CA GLN A 364 -22.40 -26.09 -5.17
C GLN A 364 -22.19 -27.14 -6.28
N ARG A 365 -21.32 -26.87 -7.26
CA ARG A 365 -20.99 -27.81 -8.34
C ARG A 365 -19.93 -28.85 -7.95
N HIS A 366 -19.10 -28.51 -6.98
CA HIS A 366 -17.93 -29.28 -6.57
C HIS A 366 -17.87 -29.29 -5.03
N PRO A 367 -18.67 -30.13 -4.35
CA PRO A 367 -18.68 -30.18 -2.89
C PRO A 367 -17.30 -30.60 -2.33
N ASP A 368 -16.59 -31.45 -3.06
CA ASP A 368 -15.30 -32.06 -2.71
C ASP A 368 -14.07 -31.16 -2.87
N ILE A 369 -14.26 -29.86 -3.13
CA ILE A 369 -13.14 -28.89 -3.13
C ILE A 369 -12.39 -28.99 -1.80
N THR A 370 -11.08 -29.22 -1.89
CA THR A 370 -10.13 -29.25 -0.75
C THR A 370 -9.25 -28.02 -0.69
N GLY A 371 -9.05 -27.31 -1.82
CA GLY A 371 -8.21 -26.12 -1.86
C GLY A 371 -8.72 -25.00 -2.76
N VAL A 372 -8.33 -23.77 -2.41
CA VAL A 372 -8.54 -22.55 -3.19
C VAL A 372 -7.23 -21.80 -3.29
N PHE A 373 -6.77 -21.55 -4.51
CA PHE A 373 -5.81 -20.46 -4.76
C PHE A 373 -6.58 -19.25 -5.28
N ALA A 374 -6.33 -18.08 -4.71
CA ALA A 374 -6.91 -16.83 -5.17
C ALA A 374 -5.79 -15.87 -5.53
N SER A 375 -5.82 -15.33 -6.75
CA SER A 375 -4.79 -14.41 -7.25
C SER A 375 -4.73 -13.09 -6.48
N ASN A 376 -5.64 -12.82 -5.53
CA ASN A 376 -5.42 -11.89 -4.41
C ASN A 376 -6.29 -12.12 -3.17
N ASP A 377 -5.91 -11.46 -2.08
CA ASP A 377 -6.52 -11.54 -0.75
C ASP A 377 -8.00 -11.13 -0.74
N GLU A 378 -8.39 -10.12 -1.50
CA GLU A 378 -9.81 -9.71 -1.57
C GLU A 378 -10.67 -10.89 -2.04
N MET A 379 -10.27 -11.58 -3.11
CA MET A 379 -10.97 -12.77 -3.59
C MET A 379 -10.85 -13.95 -2.61
N ALA A 380 -9.70 -14.11 -1.94
CA ALA A 380 -9.50 -15.14 -0.92
C ALA A 380 -10.43 -14.95 0.29
N LEU A 381 -10.60 -13.71 0.75
CA LEU A 381 -11.50 -13.33 1.84
C LEU A 381 -12.97 -13.51 1.43
N GLY A 382 -13.31 -13.23 0.18
CA GLY A 382 -14.60 -13.61 -0.40
C GLY A 382 -14.84 -15.12 -0.38
N ALA A 383 -13.86 -15.91 -0.81
CA ALA A 383 -13.95 -17.38 -0.76
C ALA A 383 -14.11 -17.89 0.68
N ILE A 384 -13.41 -17.32 1.65
CA ILE A 384 -13.55 -17.64 3.08
C ILE A 384 -14.97 -17.32 3.59
N GLN A 385 -15.60 -16.23 3.13
CA GLN A 385 -17.01 -15.95 3.47
C GLN A 385 -17.97 -17.02 2.93
N ALA A 386 -17.78 -17.48 1.68
CA ALA A 386 -18.60 -18.53 1.08
C ALA A 386 -18.37 -19.92 1.70
N LEU A 387 -17.13 -20.20 2.11
CA LEU A 387 -16.74 -21.46 2.75
C LEU A 387 -17.15 -21.55 4.23
N GLY A 388 -17.31 -20.42 4.91
CA GLY A 388 -17.66 -20.36 6.33
C GLY A 388 -16.71 -21.20 7.19
N THR A 389 -17.26 -22.10 7.99
CA THR A 389 -16.51 -23.00 8.89
C THR A 389 -15.65 -24.05 8.17
N ARG A 390 -15.81 -24.23 6.84
CA ARG A 390 -14.95 -25.11 6.04
C ARG A 390 -13.56 -24.52 5.82
N ALA A 391 -13.44 -23.19 5.77
CA ALA A 391 -12.18 -22.48 5.50
C ALA A 391 -11.11 -22.77 6.57
N GLY A 392 -9.87 -23.00 6.15
CA GLY A 392 -8.73 -23.39 7.00
C GLY A 392 -8.77 -24.84 7.50
N ARG A 393 -9.98 -25.38 7.74
CA ARG A 393 -10.22 -26.74 8.24
C ARG A 393 -10.27 -27.76 7.11
N GLN A 394 -11.40 -27.84 6.41
CA GLN A 394 -11.63 -28.76 5.29
C GLN A 394 -11.07 -28.20 3.98
N VAL A 395 -11.11 -26.88 3.81
CA VAL A 395 -10.71 -26.19 2.57
C VAL A 395 -9.55 -25.24 2.87
N LYS A 396 -8.40 -25.50 2.25
CA LYS A 396 -7.19 -24.68 2.40
C LYS A 396 -7.22 -23.52 1.42
N VAL A 397 -7.14 -22.29 1.92
CA VAL A 397 -7.18 -21.08 1.09
C VAL A 397 -5.82 -20.40 1.10
N VAL A 398 -5.26 -20.12 -0.08
CA VAL A 398 -4.04 -19.33 -0.25
C VAL A 398 -4.33 -18.06 -1.06
N GLY A 399 -3.97 -16.91 -0.50
CA GLY A 399 -4.14 -15.58 -1.09
C GLY A 399 -2.85 -14.99 -1.67
N PHE A 400 -2.92 -13.70 -2.01
CA PHE A 400 -1.83 -12.89 -2.57
C PHE A 400 -2.08 -11.42 -2.21
N ASP A 401 -1.03 -10.62 -2.03
CA ASP A 401 -0.98 -9.19 -1.68
C ASP A 401 -0.47 -8.95 -0.26
N GLY A 402 -0.87 -9.74 0.74
CA GLY A 402 -0.42 -9.53 2.13
C GLY A 402 -1.13 -8.37 2.83
N THR A 403 -2.39 -8.13 2.46
CA THR A 403 -3.23 -7.06 3.04
C THR A 403 -3.44 -7.25 4.55
N PRO A 404 -3.74 -6.18 5.32
CA PRO A 404 -4.03 -6.30 6.75
C PRO A 404 -5.15 -7.30 7.09
N ASP A 405 -6.20 -7.40 6.26
CA ASP A 405 -7.26 -8.41 6.41
C ASP A 405 -6.76 -9.82 6.03
N GLY A 406 -5.93 -9.96 5.00
CA GLY A 406 -5.32 -11.23 4.61
C GLY A 406 -4.40 -11.79 5.71
N ILE A 407 -3.50 -10.96 6.25
CA ILE A 407 -2.63 -11.29 7.38
C ILE A 407 -3.46 -11.64 8.63
N LYS A 408 -4.57 -10.93 8.88
CA LYS A 408 -5.52 -11.26 9.96
C LYS A 408 -6.20 -12.62 9.75
N ALA A 409 -6.58 -12.97 8.52
CA ALA A 409 -7.13 -14.28 8.18
C ALA A 409 -6.10 -15.42 8.29
N VAL A 410 -4.84 -15.17 7.94
CA VAL A 410 -3.72 -16.11 8.15
C VAL A 410 -3.46 -16.33 9.64
N ARG A 411 -3.44 -15.27 10.47
CA ARG A 411 -3.33 -15.39 11.94
C ARG A 411 -4.51 -16.15 12.57
N ALA A 412 -5.72 -15.93 12.06
CA ALA A 412 -6.92 -16.69 12.45
C ALA A 412 -6.90 -18.14 11.96
N GLY A 413 -6.08 -18.47 10.95
CA GLY A 413 -6.01 -19.80 10.33
C GLY A 413 -7.16 -20.12 9.37
N THR A 414 -8.02 -19.15 9.03
CA THR A 414 -9.07 -19.32 8.00
C THR A 414 -8.49 -19.20 6.58
N MET A 415 -7.41 -18.43 6.43
CA MET A 415 -6.48 -18.51 5.32
C MET A 415 -5.25 -19.31 5.77
N ALA A 416 -4.70 -20.16 4.92
CA ALA A 416 -3.50 -20.94 5.24
C ALA A 416 -2.22 -20.12 5.04
N ALA A 417 -2.18 -19.33 3.96
CA ALA A 417 -1.09 -18.42 3.66
C ALA A 417 -1.54 -17.28 2.72
N THR A 418 -0.76 -16.21 2.65
CA THR A 418 -0.83 -15.23 1.54
C THR A 418 0.57 -14.93 1.01
N VAL A 419 0.70 -14.82 -0.31
CA VAL A 419 1.93 -14.34 -0.95
C VAL A 419 1.96 -12.81 -0.85
N ALA A 420 2.59 -12.32 0.20
CA ALA A 420 2.65 -10.91 0.55
C ALA A 420 3.53 -10.12 -0.43
N GLN A 421 2.95 -9.05 -0.95
CA GLN A 421 3.63 -8.02 -1.72
C GLN A 421 4.10 -6.89 -0.80
N GLN A 422 4.78 -5.88 -1.35
CA GLN A 422 5.18 -4.69 -0.61
C GLN A 422 4.66 -3.41 -1.31
N PRO A 423 3.33 -3.15 -1.28
CA PRO A 423 2.71 -2.06 -2.04
C PRO A 423 3.35 -0.70 -1.79
N ARG A 424 3.63 -0.34 -0.53
CA ARG A 424 4.30 0.94 -0.21
C ARG A 424 5.71 1.05 -0.81
N LEU A 425 6.43 -0.07 -0.90
CA LEU A 425 7.77 -0.13 -1.50
C LEU A 425 7.69 -0.01 -3.03
N ILE A 426 6.72 -0.67 -3.67
CA ILE A 426 6.47 -0.53 -5.12
C ILE A 426 6.12 0.93 -5.45
N GLY A 427 5.23 1.56 -4.68
CA GLY A 427 4.82 2.95 -4.87
C GLY A 427 5.96 3.96 -4.69
N SER A 428 6.66 3.89 -3.55
CA SER A 428 7.79 4.78 -3.27
C SER A 428 8.95 4.57 -4.24
N ARG A 429 9.22 3.33 -4.68
CA ARG A 429 10.25 3.06 -5.69
C ARG A 429 9.84 3.54 -7.08
N ALA A 430 8.58 3.38 -7.48
CA ALA A 430 8.09 3.94 -8.74
C ALA A 430 8.26 5.47 -8.80
N VAL A 431 8.07 6.19 -7.68
CA VAL A 431 8.40 7.62 -7.59
C VAL A 431 9.91 7.89 -7.67
N ASN A 432 10.75 7.15 -6.94
CA ASN A 432 12.20 7.34 -7.03
C ASN A 432 12.72 7.14 -8.46
N GLU A 433 12.27 6.10 -9.16
CA GLU A 433 12.70 5.77 -10.52
C GLU A 433 12.07 6.74 -11.55
N ALA A 434 10.86 7.27 -11.29
CA ALA A 434 10.29 8.37 -12.07
C ALA A 434 11.11 9.67 -11.95
N ILE A 435 11.61 10.00 -10.76
CA ILE A 435 12.50 11.16 -10.56
C ILE A 435 13.81 11.01 -11.34
N LYS A 436 14.37 9.79 -11.42
CA LYS A 436 15.54 9.50 -12.28
C LYS A 436 15.23 9.72 -13.76
N ALA A 437 14.09 9.19 -14.22
CA ALA A 437 13.64 9.32 -15.61
C ALA A 437 13.43 10.80 -16.00
N ALA A 438 12.72 11.57 -15.15
CA ALA A 438 12.53 13.02 -15.31
C ALA A 438 13.85 13.83 -15.35
N ARG A 439 14.95 13.28 -14.83
CA ARG A 439 16.29 13.88 -14.82
C ARG A 439 17.20 13.32 -15.92
N GLY A 440 16.67 12.54 -16.86
CA GLY A 440 17.43 11.94 -17.96
C GLY A 440 18.46 10.90 -17.54
N GLN A 441 18.37 10.36 -16.31
CA GLN A 441 19.32 9.38 -15.80
C GLN A 441 19.07 8.00 -16.42
N VAL A 442 20.13 7.24 -16.64
CA VAL A 442 20.04 5.84 -17.08
C VAL A 442 19.36 5.01 -15.99
N ILE A 443 18.26 4.34 -16.35
CA ILE A 443 17.52 3.43 -15.48
C ILE A 443 17.43 2.03 -16.11
N ALA A 444 17.34 1.00 -15.27
CA ALA A 444 17.10 -0.36 -15.74
C ALA A 444 15.69 -0.48 -16.36
N LYS A 445 15.51 -1.30 -17.41
CA LYS A 445 14.20 -1.54 -18.04
C LYS A 445 13.20 -2.28 -17.12
N SER A 446 13.68 -3.04 -16.14
CA SER A 446 12.84 -3.74 -15.16
C SER A 446 13.44 -3.66 -13.76
N VAL A 447 12.57 -3.59 -12.77
CA VAL A 447 12.87 -3.49 -11.34
C VAL A 447 11.95 -4.44 -10.58
N ALA A 448 12.54 -5.51 -10.05
CA ALA A 448 11.85 -6.41 -9.15
C ALA A 448 11.73 -5.83 -7.74
N VAL A 449 10.57 -6.03 -7.11
CA VAL A 449 10.35 -5.87 -5.67
C VAL A 449 10.12 -7.27 -5.07
N PRO A 450 10.84 -7.67 -4.01
CA PRO A 450 10.71 -9.03 -3.49
C PRO A 450 9.37 -9.24 -2.79
N ILE A 451 8.81 -10.43 -2.99
CA ILE A 451 7.64 -10.96 -2.29
C ILE A 451 8.07 -11.80 -1.09
N LYS A 452 7.16 -12.01 -0.13
CA LYS A 452 7.35 -12.92 1.01
C LYS A 452 6.14 -13.83 1.15
N LEU A 453 6.32 -15.05 1.64
CA LEU A 453 5.20 -15.89 2.05
C LEU A 453 4.83 -15.59 3.51
N ALA A 454 3.60 -15.14 3.74
CA ALA A 454 3.03 -15.01 5.09
C ALA A 454 2.22 -16.27 5.42
N ILE A 455 2.73 -17.07 6.36
CA ILE A 455 2.06 -18.19 7.02
C ILE A 455 1.78 -17.83 8.48
N LYS A 456 0.98 -18.62 9.19
CA LYS A 456 0.57 -18.32 10.58
C LYS A 456 1.75 -18.00 11.52
N ASP A 457 2.88 -18.68 11.33
CA ASP A 457 4.04 -18.58 12.21
C ASP A 457 4.76 -17.22 12.06
N ASN A 458 5.01 -16.78 10.82
CA ASN A 458 5.68 -15.52 10.52
C ASN A 458 4.73 -14.33 10.27
N ALA A 459 3.41 -14.53 10.27
CA ALA A 459 2.40 -13.48 10.04
C ALA A 459 2.47 -12.28 11.02
N HIS A 460 3.24 -12.40 12.11
CA HIS A 460 3.54 -11.30 13.03
C HIS A 460 4.55 -10.28 12.44
N GLU A 461 5.44 -10.69 11.53
CA GLU A 461 6.39 -9.81 10.81
C GLU A 461 5.69 -8.82 9.86
N PHE A 462 4.42 -9.05 9.52
CA PHE A 462 3.69 -8.32 8.48
C PHE A 462 2.82 -7.17 9.03
N TRP A 463 3.03 -6.79 10.29
CA TRP A 463 2.25 -5.74 10.97
C TRP A 463 2.60 -4.30 10.52
N THR A 464 3.66 -4.12 9.71
CA THR A 464 4.30 -2.82 9.46
C THR A 464 4.44 -2.43 7.97
N PHE A 465 3.62 -3.00 7.07
CA PHE A 465 3.73 -2.79 5.62
C PHE A 465 2.88 -1.65 5.03
#